data_AF-A0A9X3LIP4-F1
#
_entry.id   AF-A0A9X3LIP4-F1
#
_cell.length_a   1.000
_cell.length_b   1.000
_cell.length_c   1.000
_cell.angle_alpha   90.00
_cell.angle_beta   90.00
_cell.angle_gamma   90.00
#
_symmetry.space_group_name_H-M   'P 1'
#
loop_
_entity.id
_entity.type
_entity.pdbx_description
1 polymer ?
#
loop_
_entity_poly.entity_id
_entity_poly.type
_entity_poly.pdbx_seq_one_letter_code
_entity_poly.pdbx_strand_id
1 'polypeptide(L)'
;MTDPLHIMIQLLQTLIPLTLGTILFSSTLMSPKRWLIAIALFIGISAPFIYSLFDEEVHPTIGANIGLGLSMLFVWVCSGMLVLLALIRIYFKIKQQKN
;
A
#
# COMPACT_ATOMS: atom_id res chain seq x y z
N MET A 1 -2.03 18.43 18.68
CA MET A 1 -0.91 17.48 18.72
C MET A 1 -1.50 16.09 18.76
N THR A 2 -1.38 15.35 17.67
CA THR A 2 -1.71 13.92 17.62
C THR A 2 -0.66 13.14 18.41
N ASP A 3 -1.11 12.20 19.24
CA ASP A 3 -0.18 11.38 20.03
C ASP A 3 0.77 10.60 19.09
N PRO A 4 2.08 10.54 19.39
CA PRO A 4 3.05 9.82 18.56
C PRO A 4 2.68 8.34 18.38
N LEU A 5 1.99 7.77 19.38
CA LEU A 5 1.43 6.43 19.32
C LEU A 5 0.34 6.30 18.24
N HIS A 6 -0.51 7.32 18.08
CA HIS A 6 -1.56 7.33 17.07
C HIS A 6 -0.98 7.38 15.64
N ILE A 7 0.05 8.20 15.43
CA ILE A 7 0.76 8.28 14.15
C ILE A 7 1.45 6.93 13.84
N MET A 8 2.09 6.32 14.84
CA MET A 8 2.71 5.00 14.68
C MET A 8 1.67 3.94 14.28
N ILE A 9 0.50 3.91 14.92
CA ILE A 9 -0.59 3.00 14.55
C ILE A 9 -1.04 3.27 13.10
N GLN A 10 -1.21 4.54 12.72
CA GLN A 10 -1.61 4.92 11.36
C GLN A 10 -0.61 4.50 10.28
N LEU A 11 0.68 4.62 10.57
CA LEU A 11 1.75 4.14 9.69
C LEU A 11 1.69 2.62 9.56
N LEU A 12 1.62 1.89 10.68
CA LEU A 12 1.64 0.43 10.66
C LEU A 12 0.42 -0.14 9.92
N GLN A 13 -0.79 0.35 10.22
CA GLN A 13 -2.02 -0.14 9.59
C GLN A 13 -2.07 0.11 8.08
N THR A 14 -1.34 1.12 7.59
CA THR A 14 -1.34 1.51 6.17
C THR A 14 -0.19 0.84 5.42
N LEU A 15 1.00 0.79 6.01
CA LEU A 15 2.20 0.27 5.35
C LEU A 15 2.29 -1.26 5.39
N ILE A 16 1.74 -1.94 6.40
CA ILE A 16 1.76 -3.41 6.46
C ILE A 16 1.00 -4.04 5.29
N PRO A 17 -0.28 -3.70 5.04
CA PRO A 17 -1.03 -4.27 3.90
C PRO A 17 -0.37 -3.96 2.56
N LEU A 18 0.19 -2.76 2.40
CA LEU A 18 0.89 -2.36 1.17
C LEU A 18 2.16 -3.18 0.96
N THR A 19 2.95 -3.37 2.02
CA THR A 19 4.17 -4.19 1.96
C THR A 19 3.83 -5.63 1.57
N LEU A 20 2.81 -6.22 2.21
CA LEU A 20 2.37 -7.58 1.89
C LEU A 20 1.83 -7.68 0.46
N GLY A 21 0.99 -6.73 0.03
CA GLY A 21 0.43 -6.70 -1.31
C GLY A 21 1.49 -6.55 -2.40
N THR A 22 2.47 -5.66 -2.20
CA THR A 22 3.58 -5.45 -3.15
C THR A 22 4.52 -6.65 -3.23
N ILE A 23 4.86 -7.28 -2.09
CA ILE A 23 5.67 -8.51 -2.06
C ILE A 23 4.92 -9.64 -2.76
N LEU A 24 3.65 -9.87 -2.41
CA LEU A 24 2.85 -10.93 -3.00
C LEU A 24 2.71 -10.75 -4.52
N PHE A 25 2.34 -9.55 -4.98
CA PHE A 25 2.23 -9.24 -6.39
C PHE A 25 3.55 -9.40 -7.14
N SER A 26 4.64 -8.84 -6.61
CA SER A 26 5.95 -8.91 -7.27
C SER A 26 6.49 -10.34 -7.34
N SER A 27 6.16 -11.21 -6.38
CA SER A 27 6.52 -12.64 -6.42
C SER A 27 5.89 -13.37 -7.61
N THR A 28 4.76 -12.88 -8.13
CA THR A 28 4.10 -13.46 -9.32
C THR A 28 4.74 -13.06 -10.64
N LEU A 29 5.65 -12.08 -10.65
CA LEU A 29 6.33 -11.62 -11.84
C LEU A 29 7.54 -12.50 -12.16
N MET A 30 7.69 -12.91 -13.42
CA MET A 30 8.85 -13.65 -13.92
C MET A 30 10.06 -12.76 -14.26
N SER A 31 9.92 -11.43 -14.16
CA SER A 31 10.99 -10.49 -14.52
C SER A 31 12.08 -10.42 -13.44
N PRO A 32 13.37 -10.38 -13.80
CA PRO A 32 14.46 -10.13 -12.85
C PRO A 32 14.36 -8.74 -12.19
N LYS A 33 13.65 -7.80 -12.82
CA LYS A 33 13.42 -6.44 -12.30
C LYS A 33 12.18 -6.33 -11.40
N ARG A 34 11.59 -7.45 -10.97
CA ARG A 34 10.40 -7.47 -10.11
C ARG A 34 10.55 -6.67 -8.82
N TRP A 35 11.76 -6.61 -8.26
CA TRP A 35 12.05 -5.82 -7.06
C TRP A 35 11.97 -4.31 -7.30
N LEU A 36 12.43 -3.83 -8.47
CA LEU A 36 12.28 -2.43 -8.86
C LEU A 36 10.81 -2.06 -9.03
N ILE A 37 10.01 -2.97 -9.59
CA ILE A 37 8.55 -2.77 -9.71
C ILE A 37 7.91 -2.73 -8.32
N ALA A 38 8.31 -3.61 -7.40
CA ALA A 38 7.80 -3.60 -6.02
C ALA A 38 8.12 -2.29 -5.30
N ILE A 39 9.36 -1.80 -5.43
CA ILE A 39 9.80 -0.52 -4.84
C ILE A 39 9.03 0.65 -5.46
N ALA A 40 8.90 0.70 -6.79
CA ALA A 40 8.19 1.76 -7.49
C ALA A 40 6.69 1.79 -7.09
N LEU A 41 6.05 0.62 -6.98
CA LEU A 41 4.66 0.52 -6.51
C LEU A 41 4.54 0.94 -5.04
N PHE A 42 5.45 0.48 -4.18
CA PHE A 42 5.44 0.83 -2.77
C PHE A 42 5.56 2.35 -2.56
N ILE A 43 6.56 2.98 -3.19
CA ILE A 43 6.78 4.42 -3.10
C ILE A 43 5.61 5.18 -3.73
N GLY A 44 5.18 4.79 -4.94
CA GLY A 44 4.12 5.49 -5.66
C GLY A 44 2.77 5.44 -4.93
N ILE A 45 2.44 4.31 -4.29
CA ILE A 45 1.18 4.15 -3.56
C ILE A 45 1.26 4.82 -2.18
N SER A 46 2.39 4.74 -1.47
CA SER A 46 2.54 5.32 -0.13
C SER A 46 2.76 6.84 -0.13
N ALA A 47 3.30 7.42 -1.21
CA ALA A 47 3.66 8.83 -1.25
C ALA A 47 2.51 9.80 -0.91
N PRO A 48 1.28 9.65 -1.43
CA PRO A 48 0.16 10.52 -1.06
C PRO A 48 -0.19 10.47 0.44
N PHE A 49 -0.03 9.30 1.08
CA PHE A 49 -0.30 9.12 2.51
C PHE A 49 0.82 9.69 3.39
N ILE A 50 2.08 9.53 2.98
CA ILE A 50 3.21 10.14 3.70
C ILE A 50 3.12 11.67 3.60
N TYR A 51 2.76 12.19 2.43
CA TYR A 51 2.54 13.62 2.23
C TYR A 51 1.41 14.16 3.11
N SER A 52 0.26 13.48 3.18
CA SER A 52 -0.86 13.93 4.00
C SER A 52 -0.58 13.88 5.50
N LEU A 53 0.23 12.92 5.96
CA LEU A 53 0.73 12.90 7.34
C LEU A 53 1.60 14.12 7.64
N PHE A 54 2.53 14.44 6.74
CA PHE A 54 3.40 15.61 6.90
C PHE A 54 2.61 16.92 6.86
N ASP A 55 1.65 17.03 5.92
CA ASP A 55 0.81 18.22 5.79
C ASP A 55 -0.06 18.44 7.03
N GLU A 56 -0.59 17.39 7.65
CA GLU A 56 -1.35 17.50 8.90
C GLU A 56 -0.48 17.97 10.09
N GLU A 57 0.80 17.60 10.14
CA GLU A 57 1.71 18.09 11.18
C GLU A 57 2.06 19.56 11.01
N VAL A 58 2.23 20.03 9.76
CA VAL A 58 2.62 21.41 9.45
C VAL A 58 1.41 22.35 9.41
N HIS A 59 0.28 21.88 8.90
CA HIS A 59 -0.96 22.62 8.72
C HIS A 59 -2.13 21.89 9.39
N PRO A 60 -2.17 21.86 10.74
CA PRO A 60 -3.17 21.10 11.47
C PRO A 60 -4.57 21.61 11.15
N THR A 61 -5.43 20.72 10.65
CA THR A 61 -6.81 21.05 10.32
C THR A 61 -7.69 21.09 11.57
N ILE A 62 -8.60 22.07 11.65
CA ILE A 62 -9.58 22.13 12.75
C ILE A 62 -10.74 21.20 12.37
N GLY A 63 -10.68 19.95 12.83
CA GLY A 63 -11.72 18.94 12.59
C GLY A 63 -11.15 17.61 12.07
N ALA A 64 -11.98 16.84 11.35
CA ALA A 64 -11.54 15.59 10.75
C ALA A 64 -10.71 15.89 9.48
N ASN A 65 -9.46 15.41 9.43
CA ASN A 65 -8.65 15.51 8.22
C ASN A 65 -9.11 14.49 7.17
N ILE A 66 -9.99 14.95 6.27
CA ILE A 66 -10.50 14.16 5.15
C ILE A 66 -9.36 13.74 4.21
N GLY A 67 -8.34 14.58 4.01
CA GLY A 67 -7.20 14.29 3.16
C GLY A 67 -6.36 13.10 3.67
N LEU A 68 -6.10 13.06 4.98
CA LEU A 68 -5.42 11.94 5.64
C LEU A 68 -6.26 10.66 5.54
N GLY A 69 -7.57 10.75 5.79
CA GLY A 69 -8.47 9.60 5.65
C GLY A 69 -8.55 9.08 4.21
N LEU A 70 -8.66 9.96 3.21
CA LEU A 70 -8.77 9.60 1.80
C LEU A 70 -7.48 8.97 1.26
N SER A 71 -6.32 9.53 1.64
CA SER A 71 -5.01 8.99 1.25
C SER A 71 -4.74 7.63 1.90
N MET A 72 -5.18 7.42 3.15
CA MET A 72 -5.14 6.10 3.78
C MET A 72 -6.05 5.10 3.05
N LEU A 73 -7.29 5.46 2.74
CA LEU A 73 -8.22 4.60 1.98
C LEU A 73 -7.66 4.24 0.60
N PHE A 74 -7.02 5.20 -0.08
CA PHE A 74 -6.33 4.95 -1.34
C PHE A 74 -5.28 3.84 -1.23
N VAL A 75 -4.40 3.91 -0.22
CA VAL A 75 -3.39 2.87 0.02
C VAL A 75 -4.04 1.51 0.27
N TRP A 76 -5.13 1.47 1.05
CA TRP A 76 -5.88 0.24 1.33
C TRP A 76 -6.46 -0.39 0.06
N VAL A 77 -7.10 0.42 -0.79
CA VAL A 77 -7.67 -0.05 -2.07
C VAL A 77 -6.56 -0.59 -2.98
N CYS A 78 -5.46 0.15 -3.14
CA CYS A 78 -4.33 -0.30 -3.95
C CYS A 78 -3.71 -1.60 -3.41
N SER A 79 -3.57 -1.73 -2.09
CA SER A 79 -3.06 -2.94 -1.44
C SER A 79 -3.97 -4.14 -1.73
N GLY A 80 -5.28 -3.97 -1.58
CA GLY A 80 -6.27 -4.99 -1.91
C GLY A 80 -6.23 -5.41 -3.39
N MET A 81 -6.09 -4.44 -4.30
CA MET A 81 -5.94 -4.71 -5.74
C MET A 81 -4.67 -5.51 -6.05
N LEU A 82 -3.54 -5.19 -5.43
CA LEU A 82 -2.29 -5.93 -5.63
C LEU A 82 -2.43 -7.38 -5.19
N VAL A 83 -3.05 -7.61 -4.02
CA VAL A 83 -3.33 -8.98 -3.52
C VAL A 83 -4.26 -9.73 -4.48
N LEU A 84 -5.36 -9.10 -4.90
CA LEU A 84 -6.31 -9.71 -5.82
C LEU A 84 -5.66 -10.13 -7.14
N LEU A 85 -4.87 -9.23 -7.75
CA LEU A 85 -4.15 -9.53 -8.99
C LEU A 85 -3.12 -10.65 -8.80
N ALA A 86 -2.45 -10.69 -7.65
CA ALA A 86 -1.52 -11.77 -7.33
C ALA A 86 -2.23 -13.12 -7.22
N LEU A 87 -3.37 -13.18 -6.52
CA LEU A 87 -4.18 -14.39 -6.38
C LEU A 87 -4.70 -14.89 -7.73
N ILE A 88 -5.19 -13.99 -8.59
CA ILE A 88 -5.63 -14.34 -9.95
C ILE A 88 -4.49 -14.98 -10.75
N ARG A 89 -3.28 -14.40 -10.71
CA ARG A 89 -2.11 -14.96 -11.39
C ARG A 89 -1.68 -16.30 -10.83
N ILE A 90 -1.67 -16.45 -9.51
CA ILE A 90 -1.35 -17.72 -8.84
C ILE A 90 -2.34 -18.80 -9.27
N TYR A 91 -3.64 -18.50 -9.27
CA TYR A 91 -4.70 -19.41 -9.71
C TYR A 91 -4.47 -19.89 -11.16
N PHE A 92 -4.21 -18.97 -12.09
CA PHE A 92 -3.94 -19.33 -13.48
C PHE A 92 -2.67 -20.18 -13.64
N LYS A 93 -1.61 -19.88 -12.89
CA LYS A 93 -0.36 -20.65 -12.92
C LYS A 93 -0.59 -22.09 -12.44
N ILE A 94 -1.34 -22.27 -11.36
CA ILE A 94 -1.69 -23.60 -10.83
C ILE A 94 -2.55 -24.37 -11.85
N LYS A 95 -3.53 -23.70 -12.46
CA LYS A 95 -4.40 -24.31 -13.48
C LYS A 95 -3.60 -24.79 -14.70
N GLN A 96 -2.62 -24.01 -15.14
CA GLN A 96 -1.74 -24.39 -16.26
C GLN A 96 -0.84 -25.58 -15.96
N GLN A 97 -0.43 -25.79 -14.71
CA GLN A 97 0.41 -26.94 -14.33
C GLN A 97 -0.38 -28.26 -14.21
N LYS A 98 -1.71 -28.19 -14.14
CA LYS A 98 -2.59 -29.37 -13.97
C LYS A 98 -3.12 -29.92 -15.30
N ASN A 99 -3.07 -29.12 -16.37
CA ASN A 99 -3.40 -29.53 -17.75
C ASN A 99 -2.13 -29.95 -18.49
#